data_AF-J3JYL3-F1
#
_entry.id   AF-J3JYL3-F1
#
_cell.length_a   1.000
_cell.length_b   1.000
_cell.length_c   1.000
_cell.angle_alpha   90.00
_cell.angle_beta   90.00
_cell.angle_gamma   90.00
#
_symmetry.space_group_name_H-M   'P 1'
#
loop_
_entity.id
_entity.type
_entity.pdbx_description
1 polymer ?
#
loop_
_entity_poly.entity_id
_entity_poly.type
_entity_poly.pdbx_seq_one_letter_code
_entity_poly.pdbx_strand_id
1 'polypeptide(L)'
;MPTWNFFKQSKRWEMCLLLWQLESLNQGRVKRSGSLGSSIETWKKTGLEMIQKVKPVLSDMGTYLHKAIPDTRLTVKKYADAKFEYLAYCLKVKEMDDEECGYAALQEPIYRVETGNYEYRLILRCRQLARVRFAKLRADVLVKMELLDNKHVQQLGGQLVRIVKALSEMHEHHLEALAGPALFPVEVDLSNSAFQYKSTMPVVPAFNEDNDGEIETAEEISDALYNSELITSEPNTALEDFPPLIPDLEPSDRAEKEPNYEEMDNLTLLSTLCLEDGPIKHHSSLEGNLLPNFN
;
A
#
# COMPACT_ATOMS: atom_id res chain seq x y z
N MET A 1 -68.18 -51.74 -17.02
CA MET A 1 -66.79 -51.22 -17.06
C MET A 1 -66.80 -49.69 -17.11
N PRO A 2 -66.63 -48.97 -15.99
CA PRO A 2 -66.50 -47.50 -15.98
C PRO A 2 -65.10 -46.99 -15.57
N THR A 3 -64.15 -47.87 -15.26
CA THR A 3 -62.84 -47.52 -14.64
C THR A 3 -61.86 -46.82 -15.57
N TRP A 4 -61.99 -46.96 -16.89
CA TRP A 4 -61.06 -46.40 -17.87
C TRP A 4 -61.19 -44.88 -18.06
N ASN A 5 -62.39 -44.30 -17.88
CA ASN A 5 -62.57 -42.85 -18.03
C ASN A 5 -62.05 -42.06 -16.83
N PHE A 6 -62.12 -42.62 -15.62
CA PHE A 6 -61.66 -41.97 -14.40
C PHE A 6 -60.12 -41.85 -14.35
N PHE A 7 -59.40 -42.89 -14.80
CA PHE A 7 -57.94 -42.91 -14.82
C PHE A 7 -57.35 -41.91 -15.85
N LYS A 8 -58.00 -41.78 -17.01
CA LYS A 8 -57.63 -40.82 -18.06
C LYS A 8 -57.87 -39.38 -17.62
N GLN A 9 -58.88 -39.14 -16.80
CA GLN A 9 -59.18 -37.84 -16.23
C GLN A 9 -58.20 -37.50 -15.10
N SER A 10 -57.90 -38.44 -14.20
CA SER A 10 -56.91 -38.28 -13.12
C SER A 10 -55.51 -37.91 -13.63
N LYS A 11 -54.99 -38.62 -14.64
CA LYS A 11 -53.69 -38.32 -15.27
C LYS A 11 -53.64 -36.93 -15.91
N ARG A 12 -54.79 -36.46 -16.42
CA ARG A 12 -54.93 -35.13 -17.04
C ARG A 12 -54.92 -34.01 -15.99
N TRP A 13 -55.52 -34.25 -14.82
CA TRP A 13 -55.44 -33.35 -13.66
C TRP A 13 -54.02 -33.28 -13.08
N GLU A 14 -53.32 -34.40 -12.93
CA GLU A 14 -51.91 -34.41 -12.48
C GLU A 14 -50.98 -33.67 -13.45
N MET A 15 -51.15 -33.87 -14.76
CA MET A 15 -50.33 -33.17 -15.76
C MET A 15 -50.62 -31.67 -15.78
N CYS A 16 -51.88 -31.25 -15.60
CA CYS A 16 -52.23 -29.84 -15.43
C CYS A 16 -51.65 -29.25 -14.13
N LEU A 17 -51.62 -30.03 -13.04
CA LEU A 17 -51.01 -29.60 -11.78
C LEU A 17 -49.50 -29.39 -11.93
N LEU A 18 -48.80 -30.32 -12.59
CA LEU A 18 -47.37 -30.22 -12.88
C LEU A 18 -47.05 -29.06 -13.83
N LEU A 19 -47.86 -28.84 -14.87
CA LEU A 19 -47.71 -27.69 -15.77
C LEU A 19 -47.93 -26.38 -15.04
N TRP A 20 -48.94 -26.30 -14.15
CA TRP A 20 -49.19 -25.12 -13.33
C TRP A 20 -48.06 -24.87 -12.30
N GLN A 21 -47.49 -25.94 -11.75
CA GLN A 21 -46.32 -25.87 -10.86
C GLN A 21 -45.08 -25.35 -11.62
N LEU A 22 -44.83 -25.87 -12.84
CA LEU A 22 -43.75 -25.44 -13.73
C LEU A 22 -43.91 -23.98 -14.18
N GLU A 23 -45.12 -23.57 -14.56
CA GLU A 23 -45.44 -22.19 -14.93
C GLU A 23 -45.23 -21.23 -13.75
N SER A 24 -45.66 -21.63 -12.54
CA SER A 24 -45.45 -20.86 -11.31
C SER A 24 -43.97 -20.74 -10.94
N LEU A 25 -43.19 -21.82 -11.09
CA LEU A 25 -41.74 -21.81 -10.88
C LEU A 25 -41.01 -20.93 -11.91
N ASN A 26 -41.42 -20.98 -13.18
CA ASN A 26 -40.83 -20.19 -14.25
C ASN A 26 -41.15 -18.69 -14.09
N GLN A 27 -42.38 -18.34 -13.71
CA GLN A 27 -42.74 -16.97 -13.35
C GLN A 27 -41.98 -16.47 -12.12
N GLY A 28 -41.75 -17.33 -11.12
CA GLY A 28 -40.87 -17.04 -9.98
C GLY A 28 -39.40 -16.83 -10.39
N ARG A 29 -38.90 -17.56 -11.39
CA ARG A 29 -37.54 -17.43 -11.93
C ARG A 29 -37.34 -16.12 -12.69
N VAL A 30 -38.26 -15.77 -13.58
CA VAL A 30 -38.23 -14.51 -14.36
C VAL A 30 -38.31 -13.28 -13.44
N LYS A 31 -39.18 -13.32 -12.42
CA LYS A 31 -39.27 -12.23 -11.42
C LYS A 31 -37.98 -12.08 -10.60
N ARG A 32 -37.35 -13.19 -10.19
CA ARG A 32 -36.06 -13.17 -9.46
C ARG A 32 -34.92 -12.64 -10.31
N SER A 33 -34.82 -13.08 -11.58
CA SER A 33 -33.83 -12.60 -12.54
C SER A 33 -33.97 -11.09 -12.81
N GLY A 34 -35.20 -10.62 -13.02
CA GLY A 34 -35.47 -9.18 -13.17
C GLY A 34 -35.13 -8.36 -11.91
N SER A 35 -35.44 -8.88 -10.72
CA SER A 35 -35.09 -8.24 -9.45
C SER A 35 -33.58 -8.17 -9.24
N LEU A 36 -32.84 -9.25 -9.53
CA LEU A 36 -31.38 -9.29 -9.45
C LEU A 36 -30.75 -8.27 -10.41
N GLY A 37 -31.23 -8.20 -11.65
CA GLY A 37 -30.76 -7.23 -12.64
C GLY A 37 -30.98 -5.79 -12.19
N SER A 38 -32.15 -5.48 -11.62
CA SER A 38 -32.46 -4.17 -11.04
C SER A 38 -31.54 -3.81 -9.86
N SER A 39 -31.25 -4.77 -8.98
CA SER A 39 -30.34 -4.55 -7.85
C SER A 39 -28.91 -4.30 -8.31
N ILE A 40 -28.40 -5.06 -9.29
CA ILE A 40 -27.05 -4.87 -9.86
C ILE A 40 -26.91 -3.48 -10.50
N GLU A 41 -27.91 -3.02 -11.25
CA GLU A 41 -27.88 -1.68 -11.85
C GLU A 41 -27.87 -0.59 -10.77
N THR A 42 -28.63 -0.79 -9.70
CA THR A 42 -28.67 0.13 -8.55
C THR A 42 -27.32 0.18 -7.83
N TRP A 43 -26.65 -0.96 -7.62
CA TRP A 43 -25.32 -1.02 -7.01
C TRP A 43 -24.27 -0.34 -7.89
N LYS A 44 -24.30 -0.56 -9.21
CA LYS A 44 -23.39 0.11 -10.15
C LYS A 44 -23.56 1.62 -10.09
N LYS A 45 -24.80 2.11 -10.06
CA LYS A 45 -25.10 3.54 -9.96
C LYS A 45 -24.59 4.12 -8.64
N THR A 46 -24.90 3.47 -7.51
CA THR A 46 -24.48 3.92 -6.17
C THR A 46 -22.96 3.92 -6.03
N GLY A 47 -22.27 2.90 -6.56
CA GLY A 47 -20.82 2.84 -6.59
C GLY A 47 -20.20 3.93 -7.46
N LEU A 48 -20.79 4.26 -8.62
CA LEU A 48 -20.32 5.36 -9.46
C LEU A 48 -20.47 6.72 -8.76
N GLU A 49 -21.59 6.94 -8.08
CA GLU A 49 -21.83 8.15 -7.27
C GLU A 49 -20.82 8.27 -6.12
N MET A 50 -20.48 7.17 -5.45
CA MET A 50 -19.43 7.13 -4.42
C MET A 50 -18.07 7.53 -5.00
N ILE A 51 -17.67 6.96 -6.16
CA ILE A 51 -16.40 7.30 -6.82
C ILE A 51 -16.36 8.79 -7.16
N GLN A 52 -17.47 9.37 -7.64
CA GLN A 52 -17.55 10.80 -7.91
C GLN A 52 -17.38 11.66 -6.65
N LYS A 53 -17.88 11.21 -5.49
CA LYS A 53 -17.68 11.87 -4.19
C LYS A 53 -16.23 11.76 -3.68
N VAL A 54 -15.56 10.62 -3.90
CA VAL A 54 -14.20 10.35 -3.41
C VAL A 54 -13.11 10.99 -4.28
N LYS A 55 -13.33 11.07 -5.60
CA LYS A 55 -12.36 11.65 -6.55
C LYS A 55 -11.83 13.05 -6.16
N PRO A 56 -12.67 14.05 -5.81
CA PRO A 56 -12.16 15.35 -5.37
C PRO A 56 -11.40 15.26 -4.04
N VAL A 57 -11.82 14.38 -3.13
CA VAL A 57 -11.13 14.15 -1.86
C VAL A 57 -9.69 13.66 -2.10
N LEU A 58 -9.51 12.70 -3.00
CA LEU A 58 -8.19 12.20 -3.37
C LEU A 58 -7.33 13.27 -4.05
N SER A 59 -7.93 14.13 -4.87
CA SER A 59 -7.23 15.25 -5.52
C SER A 59 -6.72 16.27 -4.50
N ASP A 60 -7.53 16.58 -3.48
CA ASP A 60 -7.14 17.49 -2.41
C ASP A 60 -6.03 16.88 -1.53
N MET A 61 -6.13 15.60 -1.18
CA MET A 61 -5.09 14.87 -0.45
C MET A 61 -3.79 14.82 -1.26
N GLY A 62 -3.89 14.59 -2.57
CA GLY A 62 -2.76 14.66 -3.50
C GLY A 62 -2.09 16.04 -3.49
N THR A 63 -2.86 17.12 -3.38
CA THR A 63 -2.33 18.49 -3.27
C THR A 63 -1.61 18.71 -1.93
N TYR A 64 -2.14 18.17 -0.84
CA TYR A 64 -1.47 18.22 0.46
C TYR A 64 -0.10 17.50 0.42
N LEU A 65 -0.08 16.26 -0.06
CA LEU A 65 1.12 15.43 -0.13
C LEU A 65 2.18 15.98 -1.11
N HIS A 66 1.78 16.35 -2.32
CA HIS A 66 2.73 16.68 -3.39
C HIS A 66 3.03 18.18 -3.52
N LYS A 67 2.33 19.05 -2.80
CA LYS A 67 2.59 20.51 -2.83
C LYS A 67 2.85 21.10 -1.45
N ALA A 68 1.97 20.86 -0.47
CA ALA A 68 2.07 21.53 0.83
C ALA A 68 3.27 21.02 1.68
N ILE A 69 3.43 19.70 1.77
CA ILE A 69 4.57 19.08 2.46
C ILE A 69 5.91 19.48 1.81
N PRO A 70 6.12 19.35 0.47
CA PRO A 70 7.40 19.71 -0.13
C PRO A 70 7.75 21.20 -0.02
N ASP A 71 6.77 22.12 -0.07
CA ASP A 71 7.03 23.56 0.17
C ASP A 71 7.55 23.82 1.60
N THR A 72 6.95 23.15 2.58
CA THR A 72 7.39 23.26 3.98
C THR A 72 8.78 22.64 4.15
N ARG A 73 9.03 21.45 3.57
CA ARG A 73 10.36 20.81 3.55
C ARG A 73 11.43 21.73 2.94
N LEU A 74 11.12 22.41 1.84
CA LEU A 74 12.06 23.36 1.22
C LEU A 74 12.41 24.51 2.17
N THR A 75 11.44 24.97 2.95
CA THR A 75 11.65 26.06 3.93
C THR A 75 12.48 25.57 5.11
N VAL A 76 12.20 24.37 5.62
CA VAL A 76 13.00 23.72 6.67
C VAL A 76 14.44 23.50 6.19
N LYS A 77 14.65 23.08 4.94
CA LYS A 77 16.00 22.93 4.36
C LYS A 77 16.77 24.24 4.36
N LYS A 78 16.16 25.33 3.88
CA LYS A 78 16.77 26.68 3.90
C LYS A 78 17.14 27.14 5.32
N TYR A 79 16.30 26.83 6.31
CA TYR A 79 16.58 27.10 7.71
C TYR A 79 17.75 26.26 8.24
N ALA A 80 17.80 24.97 7.89
CA ALA A 80 18.90 24.09 8.28
C ALA A 80 20.23 24.62 7.74
N ASP A 81 20.29 24.99 6.46
CA ASP A 81 21.49 25.56 5.83
C ASP A 81 21.95 26.84 6.57
N ALA A 82 21.02 27.75 6.88
CA ALA A 82 21.34 28.97 7.61
C ALA A 82 21.74 28.72 9.09
N LYS A 83 21.19 27.68 9.72
CA LYS A 83 21.58 27.24 11.07
C LYS A 83 23.01 26.68 11.05
N PHE A 84 23.33 25.82 10.08
CA PHE A 84 24.69 25.30 9.90
C PHE A 84 25.69 26.43 9.66
N GLU A 85 25.38 27.38 8.78
CA GLU A 85 26.21 28.56 8.52
C GLU A 85 26.47 29.38 9.81
N TYR A 86 25.41 29.69 10.59
CA TYR A 86 25.55 30.42 11.85
C TYR A 86 26.38 29.66 12.90
N LEU A 87 26.14 28.35 13.04
CA LEU A 87 26.86 27.51 13.99
C LEU A 87 28.34 27.35 13.61
N ALA A 88 28.65 27.25 12.32
CA ALA A 88 30.03 27.23 11.83
C ALA A 88 30.80 28.50 12.24
N TYR A 89 30.17 29.68 12.12
CA TYR A 89 30.79 30.92 12.61
C TYR A 89 30.92 30.97 14.13
N CYS A 90 29.97 30.41 14.89
CA CYS A 90 30.10 30.34 16.34
C CYS A 90 31.26 29.44 16.76
N LEU A 91 31.43 28.30 16.09
CA LEU A 91 32.55 27.40 16.32
C LEU A 91 33.88 28.08 15.97
N LYS A 92 33.96 28.76 14.83
CA LYS A 92 35.18 29.46 14.42
C LYS A 92 35.59 30.57 15.39
N VAL A 93 34.63 31.35 15.90
CA VAL A 93 34.92 32.35 16.95
C VAL A 93 35.47 31.67 18.20
N LYS A 94 34.85 30.58 18.64
CA LYS A 94 35.30 29.83 19.81
C LYS A 94 36.71 29.26 19.63
N GLU A 95 37.01 28.67 18.47
CA GLU A 95 38.36 28.19 18.14
C GLU A 95 39.40 29.32 18.25
N MET A 96 39.08 30.51 17.73
CA MET A 96 39.99 31.67 17.81
C MET A 96 40.16 32.20 19.25
N ASP A 97 39.10 32.19 20.05
CA ASP A 97 39.13 32.55 21.47
C ASP A 97 39.94 31.53 22.30
N ASP A 98 39.79 30.24 22.00
CA ASP A 98 40.50 29.14 22.66
C ASP A 98 42.01 29.19 22.34
N GLU A 99 42.38 29.46 21.08
CA GLU A 99 43.77 29.72 20.69
C GLU A 99 44.37 30.92 21.42
N GLU A 100 43.63 32.04 21.53
CA GLU A 100 44.10 33.24 22.23
C GLU A 100 44.32 32.97 23.74
N CYS A 101 43.41 32.23 24.37
CA CYS A 101 43.57 31.77 25.74
C CYS A 101 44.82 30.88 25.90
N GLY A 102 45.10 30.00 24.93
CA GLY A 102 46.30 29.15 24.92
C GLY A 102 47.60 29.94 24.88
N TYR A 103 47.73 30.91 23.96
CA TYR A 103 48.89 31.79 23.87
C TYR A 103 49.06 32.68 25.11
N ALA A 104 47.95 33.19 25.67
CA ALA A 104 47.97 33.95 26.91
C ALA A 104 48.50 33.13 28.11
N ALA A 105 48.16 31.84 28.17
CA ALA A 105 48.66 30.94 29.22
C ALA A 105 50.17 30.66 29.09
N LEU A 106 50.69 30.60 27.86
CA LEU A 106 52.12 30.41 27.58
C LEU A 106 52.93 31.72 27.69
N GLN A 107 52.26 32.87 27.86
CA GLN A 107 52.87 34.21 27.81
C GLN A 107 53.59 34.48 26.47
N GLU A 108 53.11 33.87 25.39
CA GLU A 108 53.68 34.05 24.05
C GLU A 108 52.87 35.09 23.26
N PRO A 109 53.54 36.01 22.54
CA PRO A 109 52.85 36.99 21.71
C PRO A 109 52.21 36.32 20.49
N ILE A 110 50.99 36.76 20.15
CA ILE A 110 50.25 36.23 19.00
C ILE A 110 50.26 37.24 17.84
N TYR A 111 51.03 36.91 16.78
CA TYR A 111 51.30 37.81 15.65
C TYR A 111 50.05 38.36 14.95
N ARG A 112 48.96 37.58 14.87
CA ARG A 112 47.70 38.04 14.25
C ARG A 112 47.08 39.21 15.02
N VAL A 113 47.22 39.22 16.36
CA VAL A 113 46.66 40.27 17.22
C VAL A 113 47.54 41.51 17.20
N GLU A 114 48.86 41.34 17.18
CA GLU A 114 49.84 42.44 17.06
C GLU A 114 49.64 43.25 15.78
N THR A 115 49.22 42.60 14.69
CA THR A 115 48.98 43.22 13.38
C THR A 115 47.53 43.75 13.22
N GLY A 116 46.71 43.71 14.28
CA GLY A 116 45.38 44.34 14.33
C GLY A 116 44.17 43.40 14.19
N ASN A 117 44.36 42.08 14.21
CA ASN A 117 43.32 41.04 14.29
C ASN A 117 42.11 41.20 13.32
N TYR A 118 42.40 41.47 12.04
CA TYR A 118 41.35 41.69 11.03
C TYR A 118 40.46 40.47 10.79
N GLU A 119 41.02 39.27 10.83
CA GLU A 119 40.29 38.02 10.61
C GLU A 119 39.20 37.82 11.66
N TYR A 120 39.53 37.98 12.95
CA TYR A 120 38.54 37.86 14.03
C TYR A 120 37.41 38.86 13.88
N ARG A 121 37.72 40.13 13.56
CA ARG A 121 36.70 41.16 13.32
C ARG A 121 35.79 40.82 12.14
N LEU A 122 36.35 40.25 11.07
CA LEU A 122 35.58 39.81 9.91
C LEU A 122 34.64 38.65 10.29
N ILE A 123 35.15 37.64 11.00
CA ILE A 123 34.35 36.49 11.45
C ILE A 123 33.22 36.93 12.39
N LEU A 124 33.47 37.85 13.33
CA LEU A 124 32.42 38.42 14.19
C LEU A 124 31.32 39.11 13.37
N ARG A 125 31.69 39.84 12.32
CA ARG A 125 30.71 40.48 11.43
C ARG A 125 29.88 39.45 10.67
N CYS A 126 30.52 38.43 10.09
CA CYS A 126 29.85 37.33 9.40
C CYS A 126 28.89 36.57 10.33
N ARG A 127 29.32 36.28 11.56
CA ARG A 127 28.48 35.66 12.60
C ARG A 127 27.22 36.49 12.88
N GLN A 128 27.34 37.81 12.98
CA GLN A 128 26.18 38.67 13.24
C GLN A 128 25.20 38.67 12.08
N LEU A 129 25.69 38.72 10.84
CA LEU A 129 24.85 38.61 9.64
C LEU A 129 24.13 37.25 9.57
N ALA A 130 24.86 36.16 9.83
CA ALA A 130 24.32 34.81 9.86
C ALA A 130 23.28 34.65 10.99
N ARG A 131 23.50 35.24 12.17
CA ARG A 131 22.55 35.24 13.30
C ARG A 131 21.20 35.86 12.91
N VAL A 132 21.23 37.01 12.23
CA VAL A 132 20.01 37.70 11.78
C VAL A 132 19.25 36.85 10.75
N ARG A 133 19.97 36.27 9.78
CA ARG A 133 19.38 35.38 8.76
C ARG A 133 18.77 34.13 9.40
N PHE A 134 19.49 33.48 10.31
CA PHE A 134 19.03 32.32 11.06
C PHE A 134 17.77 32.63 11.88
N ALA A 135 17.77 33.74 12.62
CA ALA A 135 16.63 34.13 13.45
C ALA A 135 15.37 34.40 12.63
N LYS A 136 15.52 35.03 11.46
CA LYS A 136 14.42 35.25 10.51
C LYS A 136 13.85 33.92 10.01
N LEU A 137 14.70 33.03 9.48
CA LEU A 137 14.25 31.74 8.96
C LEU A 137 13.67 30.83 10.05
N ARG A 138 14.13 30.94 11.29
CA ARG A 138 13.54 30.24 12.44
C ARG A 138 12.08 30.65 12.65
N ALA A 139 11.79 31.95 12.61
CA ALA A 139 10.43 32.45 12.73
C ALA A 139 9.57 31.98 11.54
N ASP A 140 10.11 32.06 10.32
CA ASP A 140 9.40 31.62 9.11
C ASP A 140 9.04 30.11 9.17
N VAL A 141 9.97 29.26 9.62
CA VAL A 141 9.71 27.81 9.77
C VAL A 141 8.65 27.53 10.82
N LEU A 142 8.70 28.20 11.98
CA LEU A 142 7.70 27.99 13.03
C LEU A 142 6.29 28.28 12.53
N VAL A 143 6.10 29.42 11.86
CA VAL A 143 4.79 29.80 11.30
C VAL A 143 4.37 28.82 10.20
N LYS A 144 5.28 28.40 9.30
CA LYS A 144 4.93 27.43 8.25
C LYS A 144 4.55 26.06 8.81
N MET A 145 5.25 25.59 9.84
CA MET A 145 4.92 24.32 10.49
C MET A 145 3.55 24.38 11.15
N GLU A 146 3.21 25.48 11.83
CA GLU A 146 1.89 25.68 12.43
C GLU A 146 0.77 25.73 11.37
N LEU A 147 0.99 26.42 10.24
CA LEU A 147 0.03 26.45 9.13
C LEU A 147 -0.15 25.07 8.48
N LEU A 148 0.94 24.30 8.34
CA LEU A 148 0.88 22.94 7.80
C LEU A 148 0.10 22.02 8.74
N ASP A 149 0.31 22.12 10.05
CA ASP A 149 -0.39 21.30 11.04
C ASP A 149 -1.90 21.62 11.12
N ASN A 150 -2.24 22.91 11.10
CA ASN A 150 -3.65 23.33 10.98
C ASN A 150 -4.30 22.77 9.71
N LYS A 151 -3.58 22.77 8.59
CA LYS A 151 -4.06 22.20 7.33
C LYS A 151 -4.20 20.67 7.41
N HIS A 152 -3.26 19.99 8.05
CA HIS A 152 -3.30 18.55 8.28
C HIS A 152 -4.59 18.15 9.01
N VAL A 153 -4.85 18.76 10.16
CA VAL A 153 -6.02 18.42 10.99
C VAL A 153 -7.33 18.72 10.27
N GLN A 154 -7.46 19.92 9.69
CA GLN A 154 -8.71 20.35 9.06
C GLN A 154 -9.00 19.64 7.74
N GLN A 155 -7.99 19.46 6.88
CA GLN A 155 -8.19 18.90 5.55
C GLN A 155 -8.12 17.38 5.58
N LEU A 156 -7.06 16.79 6.13
CA LEU A 156 -6.86 15.34 6.07
C LEU A 156 -7.92 14.61 6.91
N GLY A 157 -8.16 15.08 8.14
CA GLY A 157 -9.18 14.51 9.03
C GLY A 157 -10.59 14.62 8.42
N GLY A 158 -10.96 15.81 7.93
CA GLY A 158 -12.27 16.03 7.30
C GLY A 158 -12.45 15.29 5.96
N GLN A 159 -11.37 14.99 5.26
CA GLN A 159 -11.37 14.18 4.03
C GLN A 159 -11.57 12.70 4.35
N LEU A 160 -10.84 12.16 5.34
CA LEU A 160 -10.98 10.77 5.76
C LEU A 160 -12.40 10.47 6.26
N VAL A 161 -12.96 11.36 7.10
CA VAL A 161 -14.35 11.24 7.56
C VAL A 161 -15.33 11.24 6.39
N ARG A 162 -15.11 12.07 5.37
CA ARG A 162 -15.95 12.09 4.16
C ARG A 162 -15.87 10.79 3.35
N ILE A 163 -14.68 10.19 3.24
CA ILE A 163 -14.50 8.90 2.56
C ILE A 163 -15.23 7.79 3.33
N VAL A 164 -15.00 7.69 4.64
CA VAL A 164 -15.62 6.66 5.49
C VAL A 164 -17.14 6.80 5.47
N LYS A 165 -17.66 8.02 5.57
CA LYS A 165 -19.10 8.29 5.48
C LYS A 165 -19.68 7.91 4.11
N ALA A 166 -18.99 8.23 3.02
CA ALA A 166 -19.45 7.83 1.68
C ALA A 166 -19.46 6.29 1.51
N LEU A 167 -18.50 5.59 2.12
CA LEU A 167 -18.43 4.13 2.10
C LEU A 167 -19.54 3.50 2.96
N SER A 168 -19.83 4.07 4.15
CA SER A 168 -20.91 3.59 5.01
C SER A 168 -22.27 3.81 4.36
N GLU A 169 -22.53 5.00 3.79
CA GLU A 169 -23.75 5.31 3.04
C GLU A 169 -23.97 4.32 1.88
N MET A 170 -22.91 4.00 1.13
CA MET A 170 -22.99 3.02 0.03
C MET A 170 -23.30 1.61 0.55
N HIS A 171 -22.64 1.19 1.64
CA HIS A 171 -22.85 -0.14 2.21
C HIS A 171 -24.25 -0.31 2.79
N GLU A 172 -24.77 0.70 3.49
CA GLU A 172 -26.15 0.74 3.98
C GLU A 172 -27.15 0.63 2.83
N HIS A 173 -26.95 1.39 1.74
CA HIS A 173 -27.78 1.29 0.55
C HIS A 173 -27.77 -0.11 -0.09
N HIS A 174 -26.61 -0.78 -0.11
CA HIS A 174 -26.51 -2.14 -0.62
C HIS A 174 -27.20 -3.15 0.30
N LEU A 175 -27.08 -2.99 1.62
CA LEU A 175 -27.78 -3.84 2.59
C LEU A 175 -29.29 -3.67 2.51
N GLU A 176 -29.80 -2.44 2.38
CA GLU A 176 -31.23 -2.18 2.16
C GLU A 176 -31.74 -2.85 0.87
N ALA A 177 -30.95 -2.79 -0.21
CA ALA A 177 -31.26 -3.45 -1.47
C ALA A 177 -31.22 -4.99 -1.37
N LEU A 178 -30.46 -5.54 -0.41
CA LEU A 178 -30.34 -6.98 -0.15
C LEU A 178 -31.36 -7.50 0.88
N ALA A 179 -31.90 -6.64 1.75
CA ALA A 179 -32.90 -6.99 2.77
C ALA A 179 -34.28 -7.37 2.18
N GLY A 180 -34.43 -7.31 0.86
CA GLY A 180 -35.59 -7.80 0.12
C GLY A 180 -35.73 -9.33 0.11
N PRO A 181 -36.70 -9.88 -0.65
CA PRO A 181 -36.93 -11.32 -0.72
C PRO A 181 -35.67 -12.07 -1.16
N ALA A 182 -35.43 -13.24 -0.54
CA ALA A 182 -34.23 -14.06 -0.75
C ALA A 182 -33.92 -14.22 -2.24
N LEU A 183 -32.83 -13.58 -2.66
CA LEU A 183 -32.34 -13.54 -4.05
C LEU A 183 -31.85 -14.92 -4.52
N PHE A 184 -31.69 -15.87 -3.59
CA PHE A 184 -31.17 -17.22 -3.78
C PHE A 184 -32.23 -18.27 -3.41
N PRO A 185 -32.29 -19.45 -4.09
CA PRO A 185 -31.28 -20.01 -4.99
C PRO A 185 -31.51 -19.59 -6.45
N VAL A 186 -30.50 -18.96 -7.05
CA VAL A 186 -30.40 -18.84 -8.51
C VAL A 186 -29.81 -20.16 -8.98
N GLU A 187 -30.66 -21.09 -9.42
CA GLU A 187 -30.17 -22.22 -10.20
C GLU A 187 -29.51 -21.64 -11.46
N VAL A 188 -28.19 -21.78 -11.54
CA VAL A 188 -27.42 -21.41 -12.71
C VAL A 188 -27.84 -22.35 -13.82
N ASP A 189 -28.70 -21.89 -14.73
CA ASP A 189 -29.11 -22.66 -15.90
C ASP A 189 -27.91 -22.66 -16.88
N LEU A 190 -26.95 -23.53 -16.61
CA LEU A 190 -25.85 -23.81 -17.52
C LEU A 190 -26.47 -24.45 -18.76
N SER A 191 -26.54 -23.71 -19.87
CA SER A 191 -26.98 -24.28 -21.14
C SER A 191 -26.19 -25.55 -21.46
N ASN A 192 -26.78 -26.54 -22.14
CA ASN A 192 -26.12 -27.81 -22.51
C ASN A 192 -24.79 -27.64 -23.31
N SER A 193 -24.42 -26.42 -23.68
CA SER A 193 -23.15 -26.06 -24.31
C SER A 193 -22.06 -25.65 -23.30
N ALA A 194 -22.40 -25.35 -22.04
CA ALA A 194 -21.47 -24.89 -21.01
C ALA A 194 -20.38 -25.90 -20.66
N PHE A 195 -20.60 -27.19 -20.95
CA PHE A 195 -19.62 -28.26 -20.78
C PHE A 195 -19.12 -28.86 -22.10
N GLN A 196 -19.44 -28.27 -23.26
CA GLN A 196 -18.87 -28.72 -24.53
C GLN A 196 -17.43 -28.24 -24.64
N TYR A 197 -16.51 -28.97 -24.02
CA TYR A 197 -15.11 -28.97 -24.43
C TYR A 197 -15.07 -29.36 -25.91
N LYS A 198 -14.70 -28.41 -26.77
CA LYS A 198 -14.37 -28.72 -28.16
C LYS A 198 -13.10 -29.56 -28.15
N SER A 199 -13.24 -30.88 -28.02
CA SER A 199 -12.15 -31.82 -28.27
C SER A 199 -11.75 -31.69 -29.73
N THR A 200 -10.65 -30.97 -29.99
CA THR A 200 -10.05 -30.85 -31.30
C THR A 200 -9.07 -31.99 -31.52
N MET A 201 -9.54 -33.23 -31.63
CA MET A 201 -8.81 -34.31 -32.29
C MET A 201 -9.78 -35.31 -32.94
N PRO A 202 -9.59 -35.66 -34.23
CA PRO A 202 -10.41 -36.68 -34.88
C PRO A 202 -10.05 -38.07 -34.34
N VAL A 203 -11.03 -38.74 -33.72
CA VAL A 203 -10.93 -40.16 -33.36
C VAL A 203 -11.01 -40.97 -34.65
N VAL A 204 -9.90 -41.59 -35.03
CA VAL A 204 -9.83 -42.58 -36.12
C VAL A 204 -10.39 -43.90 -35.58
N PRO A 205 -11.35 -44.57 -36.25
CA PRO A 205 -11.84 -45.86 -35.81
C PRO A 205 -10.86 -46.95 -36.27
N ALA A 206 -10.00 -47.40 -35.36
CA ALA A 206 -9.32 -48.68 -35.51
C ALA A 206 -10.11 -49.72 -34.69
N PHE A 207 -10.82 -50.58 -35.41
CA PHE A 207 -11.29 -51.86 -34.86
C PHE A 207 -10.09 -52.80 -34.64
N ASN A 208 -10.34 -53.77 -33.76
CA ASN A 208 -9.50 -54.89 -33.30
C ASN A 208 -8.66 -54.53 -32.07
N GLU A 209 -8.59 -55.32 -31.01
CA GLU A 209 -9.37 -56.43 -30.42
C GLU A 209 -8.68 -56.64 -29.06
N ASP A 210 -9.42 -56.96 -28.00
CA ASP A 210 -8.95 -57.54 -26.74
C ASP A 210 -7.84 -56.81 -25.93
N ASN A 211 -8.23 -56.08 -24.87
CA ASN A 211 -7.68 -56.29 -23.53
C ASN A 211 -8.53 -55.58 -22.46
N ASP A 212 -9.16 -56.39 -21.64
CA ASP A 212 -9.61 -56.17 -20.27
C ASP A 212 -8.66 -55.31 -19.42
N GLY A 213 -9.20 -54.30 -18.75
CA GLY A 213 -8.51 -53.46 -17.78
C GLY A 213 -9.51 -52.57 -17.03
N GLU A 214 -9.41 -52.58 -15.70
CA GLU A 214 -10.36 -52.04 -14.72
C GLU A 214 -10.81 -50.59 -14.95
N ILE A 215 -12.09 -50.33 -14.71
CA ILE A 215 -12.60 -48.98 -14.46
C ILE A 215 -12.28 -48.66 -13.00
N GLU A 216 -11.21 -47.92 -12.73
CA GLU A 216 -10.97 -47.32 -11.41
C GLU A 216 -12.05 -46.28 -11.11
N THR A 217 -12.83 -46.53 -10.07
CA THR A 217 -13.76 -45.58 -9.47
C THR A 217 -12.98 -44.52 -8.69
N ALA A 218 -13.04 -43.25 -9.11
CA ALA A 218 -12.46 -42.16 -8.35
C ALA A 218 -13.25 -41.91 -7.05
N GLU A 219 -12.57 -41.94 -5.90
CA GLU A 219 -13.12 -41.61 -4.58
C GLU A 219 -13.44 -40.11 -4.48
N GLU A 220 -14.61 -39.81 -3.89
CA GLU A 220 -15.10 -38.47 -3.63
C GLU A 220 -14.50 -37.97 -2.30
N ILE A 221 -13.75 -36.86 -2.33
CA ILE A 221 -13.12 -36.28 -1.13
C ILE A 221 -14.20 -35.56 -0.31
N SER A 222 -14.40 -36.01 0.93
CA SER A 222 -15.39 -35.47 1.87
C SER A 222 -14.97 -34.11 2.49
N ASP A 223 -15.95 -33.22 2.67
CA ASP A 223 -15.87 -31.82 3.17
C ASP A 223 -15.37 -31.61 4.63
N ALA A 224 -14.56 -32.49 5.18
CA ALA A 224 -14.16 -32.45 6.60
C ALA A 224 -12.79 -31.78 6.88
N LEU A 225 -12.16 -31.12 5.91
CA LEU A 225 -10.77 -30.62 6.08
C LEU A 225 -10.61 -29.09 6.28
N TYR A 226 -11.68 -28.28 6.29
CA TYR A 226 -11.54 -26.81 6.28
C TYR A 226 -11.52 -26.11 7.65
N ASN A 227 -11.55 -26.84 8.77
CA ASN A 227 -11.70 -26.22 10.10
C ASN A 227 -10.51 -26.35 11.07
N SER A 228 -9.30 -26.71 10.60
CA SER A 228 -8.15 -26.89 11.51
C SER A 228 -6.93 -26.01 11.26
N GLU A 229 -6.98 -25.02 10.37
CA GLU A 229 -5.80 -24.17 10.08
C GLU A 229 -6.02 -22.71 10.43
N LEU A 230 -6.67 -22.48 11.59
CA LEU A 230 -6.51 -21.25 12.34
C LEU A 230 -5.77 -21.60 13.63
N ILE A 231 -4.61 -20.96 13.83
CA ILE A 231 -3.75 -20.98 15.02
C ILE A 231 -2.67 -22.08 15.03
N THR A 232 -1.44 -21.76 14.60
CA THR A 232 -0.23 -21.72 15.45
C THR A 232 1.03 -21.38 14.64
N SER A 233 2.01 -20.83 15.34
CA SER A 233 3.26 -20.18 14.95
C SER A 233 4.42 -21.11 14.51
N GLU A 234 5.23 -20.63 13.55
CA GLU A 234 6.69 -20.83 13.41
C GLU A 234 7.20 -22.23 12.92
N PRO A 235 8.44 -22.34 12.35
CA PRO A 235 8.64 -22.75 10.95
C PRO A 235 9.50 -24.02 10.80
N ASN A 236 9.52 -24.60 9.58
CA ASN A 236 10.71 -25.09 8.84
C ASN A 236 10.37 -26.17 7.80
N THR A 237 11.04 -26.04 6.63
CA THR A 237 11.66 -27.08 5.78
C THR A 237 11.09 -27.30 4.37
N ALA A 238 11.93 -26.93 3.40
CA ALA A 238 12.17 -27.49 2.05
C ALA A 238 11.10 -27.42 0.93
N LEU A 239 11.26 -26.38 0.10
CA LEU A 239 11.38 -26.33 -1.38
C LEU A 239 10.55 -27.30 -2.24
N GLU A 240 9.79 -26.73 -3.19
CA GLU A 240 9.86 -26.99 -4.64
C GLU A 240 9.23 -25.81 -5.42
N ASP A 241 9.78 -25.55 -6.61
CA ASP A 241 9.76 -24.31 -7.41
C ASP A 241 8.39 -23.68 -7.75
N PHE A 242 8.24 -22.38 -7.45
CA PHE A 242 7.38 -21.47 -8.22
C PHE A 242 8.14 -20.15 -8.51
N PRO A 243 8.18 -19.67 -9.76
CA PRO A 243 8.80 -18.38 -10.06
C PRO A 243 7.97 -17.23 -9.46
N PRO A 244 8.62 -16.22 -8.82
CA PRO A 244 7.92 -15.10 -8.22
C PRO A 244 7.30 -14.18 -9.28
N LEU A 245 6.09 -13.69 -9.01
CA LEU A 245 5.28 -12.84 -9.88
C LEU A 245 5.85 -11.40 -10.08
N ILE A 246 6.97 -11.04 -9.44
CA ILE A 246 7.58 -9.70 -9.54
C ILE A 246 9.12 -9.83 -9.49
N PRO A 247 9.87 -9.45 -10.55
CA PRO A 247 11.30 -9.79 -10.68
C PRO A 247 12.34 -9.04 -9.83
N ASP A 248 11.97 -8.23 -8.82
CA ASP A 248 12.94 -7.27 -8.22
C ASP A 248 12.88 -7.15 -6.70
N LEU A 249 12.47 -8.21 -6.01
CA LEU A 249 12.63 -8.33 -4.56
C LEU A 249 13.29 -9.68 -4.27
N GLU A 250 14.62 -9.70 -4.23
CA GLU A 250 15.33 -10.84 -3.63
C GLU A 250 15.10 -10.83 -2.11
N PRO A 251 14.80 -11.99 -1.49
CA PRO A 251 14.79 -12.12 -0.05
C PRO A 251 16.24 -12.06 0.44
N SER A 252 16.62 -10.96 1.08
CA SER A 252 17.88 -10.91 1.81
C SER A 252 17.76 -11.82 3.02
N ASP A 253 18.40 -12.99 2.98
CA ASP A 253 18.68 -13.84 4.14
C ASP A 253 19.72 -13.19 5.08
N ARG A 254 19.50 -11.92 5.42
CA ARG A 254 20.17 -11.24 6.53
C ARG A 254 19.11 -10.95 7.55
N ALA A 255 19.05 -11.81 8.55
CA ALA A 255 18.45 -11.50 9.84
C ALA A 255 19.22 -10.31 10.46
N GLU A 256 18.93 -9.10 10.00
CA GLU A 256 19.30 -7.88 10.71
C GLU A 256 18.36 -7.77 11.91
N LYS A 257 18.89 -8.11 13.08
CA LYS A 257 18.25 -7.85 14.36
C LYS A 257 17.88 -6.37 14.42
N GLU A 258 16.59 -6.05 14.47
CA GLU A 258 16.11 -4.66 14.56
C GLU A 258 16.87 -3.93 15.68
N PRO A 259 17.46 -2.76 15.40
CA PRO A 259 18.19 -2.01 16.41
C PRO A 259 17.22 -1.47 17.47
N ASN A 260 17.65 -1.51 18.74
CA ASN A 260 16.84 -0.96 19.84
C ASN A 260 16.78 0.57 19.76
N TYR A 261 15.66 1.09 19.29
CA TYR A 261 15.44 2.52 19.07
C TYR A 261 15.38 3.36 20.34
N GLU A 262 15.18 2.74 21.52
CA GLU A 262 15.11 3.47 22.80
C GLU A 262 16.49 3.91 23.31
N GLU A 263 17.57 3.29 22.86
CA GLU A 263 18.94 3.54 23.33
C GLU A 263 19.79 4.34 22.33
N MET A 264 19.27 4.59 21.13
CA MET A 264 20.00 5.33 20.09
C MET A 264 19.90 6.84 20.27
N ASP A 265 21.03 7.53 20.08
CA ASP A 265 21.05 8.98 20.04
C ASP A 265 20.42 9.52 18.74
N ASN A 266 19.98 10.79 18.79
CA ASN A 266 19.26 11.40 17.67
C ASN A 266 20.09 11.48 16.38
N LEU A 267 21.42 11.46 16.49
CA LEU A 267 22.32 11.53 15.34
C LEU A 267 22.38 10.18 14.62
N THR A 268 22.41 9.08 15.38
CA THR A 268 22.38 7.72 14.85
C THR A 268 21.03 7.42 14.20
N LEU A 269 19.91 7.84 14.83
CA LEU A 269 18.57 7.71 14.25
C LEU A 269 18.44 8.41 12.88
N LEU A 270 19.01 9.60 12.74
CA LEU A 270 19.01 10.35 11.48
C LEU A 270 19.89 9.70 10.41
N SER A 271 20.97 9.04 10.81
CA SER A 271 21.85 8.32 9.87
C SER A 271 21.19 7.05 9.34
N THR A 272 20.41 6.33 10.14
CA THR A 272 19.70 5.11 9.71
C THR A 272 18.53 5.41 8.76
N LEU A 273 17.98 6.63 8.83
CA LEU A 273 16.90 7.11 7.95
C LEU A 273 17.42 7.64 6.59
N CYS A 274 18.73 7.73 6.38
CA CYS A 274 19.30 8.04 5.08
C CYS A 274 19.25 6.81 4.17
N LEU A 275 18.09 6.57 3.58
CA LEU A 275 17.94 5.75 2.38
C LEU A 275 18.90 6.29 1.30
N GLU A 276 19.86 5.47 0.91
CA GLU A 276 20.74 5.73 -0.23
C GLU A 276 19.89 5.81 -1.50
N ASP A 277 19.67 7.02 -2.00
CA ASP A 277 19.15 7.22 -3.36
C ASP A 277 20.09 8.17 -4.12
N GLY A 278 20.96 7.56 -4.93
CA GLY A 278 21.80 8.21 -5.92
C GLY A 278 22.23 7.21 -7.00
N PRO A 279 22.30 7.61 -8.28
CA PRO A 279 22.07 6.74 -9.42
C PRO A 279 23.23 5.76 -9.68
N ILE A 280 22.84 4.57 -10.15
CA ILE A 280 23.67 3.51 -10.72
C ILE A 280 24.75 4.12 -11.63
N LYS A 281 26.00 4.05 -11.20
CA LYS A 281 27.17 4.15 -12.08
C LYS A 281 27.81 2.78 -12.14
N HIS A 282 27.66 2.13 -13.30
CA HIS A 282 28.56 1.06 -13.72
C HIS A 282 30.00 1.56 -13.56
N HIS A 283 30.77 0.95 -12.65
CA HIS A 283 32.21 0.96 -12.76
C HIS A 283 32.75 -0.44 -12.55
N SER A 284 33.39 -0.89 -13.62
CA SER A 284 34.11 -2.13 -13.82
C SER A 284 35.07 -2.47 -12.68
N SER A 285 35.06 -3.74 -12.33
CA SER A 285 36.10 -4.47 -11.62
C SER A 285 37.51 -4.12 -12.13
N LEU A 286 38.43 -3.78 -11.22
CA LEU A 286 39.81 -4.23 -11.26
C LEU A 286 40.45 -4.06 -9.88
N GLU A 287 40.75 -5.22 -9.29
CA GLU A 287 41.56 -5.44 -8.10
C GLU A 287 42.94 -4.78 -8.20
N GLY A 288 43.56 -4.48 -7.04
CA GLY A 288 45.02 -4.42 -6.97
C GLY A 288 45.62 -3.46 -5.95
N ASN A 289 45.82 -3.98 -4.75
CA ASN A 289 47.09 -3.93 -3.99
C ASN A 289 47.69 -2.60 -3.47
N LEU A 290 47.84 -2.64 -2.14
CA LEU A 290 49.07 -2.39 -1.37
C LEU A 290 49.49 -0.93 -1.13
N LEU A 291 49.31 -0.54 0.14
CA LEU A 291 50.08 0.46 0.89
C LEU A 291 51.58 0.45 0.54
N PRO A 292 52.25 1.61 0.53
CA PRO A 292 53.67 1.68 0.84
C PRO A 292 53.90 2.25 2.25
N ASN A 293 54.80 1.56 2.94
CA ASN A 293 55.38 1.89 4.23
C ASN A 293 55.93 3.31 4.31
N PHE A 294 55.80 3.88 5.51
CA PHE A 294 56.61 5.00 5.97
C PHE A 294 58.08 4.56 6.10
N ASN A 295 58.95 5.24 5.35
CA ASN A 295 60.28 5.66 5.77
C ASN A 295 60.67 6.89 4.94
#